data_AF-A0A495MLE3-F1
#
_entry.id   AF-A0A495MLE3-F1
#
_cell.length_a   1.000
_cell.length_b   1.000
_cell.length_c   1.000
_cell.angle_alpha   90.00
_cell.angle_beta   90.00
_cell.angle_gamma   90.00
#
_symmetry.space_group_name_H-M   'P 1'
#
loop_
_entity.id
_entity.type
_entity.pdbx_description
1 polymer ?
#
loop_
_entity_poly.entity_id
_entity_poly.type
_entity_poly.pdbx_seq_one_letter_code
_entity_poly.pdbx_strand_id
1 'polypeptide(L)' 'MNFREIIGFLVPIGLIIAGIFIKLSKREELASFKKKWVTFIILGILLFLLRLYTYFT' A
#
# COMPACT_ATOMS: atom_id res chain seq x y z
N MET A 1 16.18 -13.76 -7.06
CA MET A 1 14.97 -13.25 -6.39
C MET A 1 13.90 -14.31 -6.50
N ASN A 2 13.50 -14.90 -5.37
CA ASN A 2 12.52 -15.98 -5.34
C ASN A 2 11.13 -15.44 -5.69
N PHE A 3 10.27 -16.23 -6.34
CA PHE A 3 8.89 -15.83 -6.66
C PHE A 3 8.11 -15.38 -5.41
N ARG A 4 8.39 -16.02 -4.27
CA ARG A 4 7.85 -15.65 -2.95
C ARG A 4 8.28 -14.25 -2.48
N GLU A 5 9.48 -13.80 -2.85
CA GLU A 5 9.97 -12.46 -2.52
C GLU A 5 9.25 -11.40 -3.35
N ILE A 6 9.07 -11.65 -4.66
CA ILE A 6 8.37 -10.75 -5.58
C ILE A 6 6.92 -10.53 -5.10
N ILE A 7 6.22 -11.60 -4.72
CA ILE A 7 4.87 -11.51 -4.15
C ILE A 7 4.87 -10.70 -2.84
N GLY A 8 5.94 -10.78 -2.06
CA GLY A 8 6.11 -10.00 -0.83
C GLY A 8 6.10 -8.48 -1.05
N PHE A 9 6.48 -8.00 -2.24
CA PHE A 9 6.42 -6.58 -2.61
C PHE A 9 5.07 -6.17 -3.21
N LEU A 10 4.24 -7.10 -3.67
CA LEU A 10 2.91 -6.78 -4.22
C LEU A 10 1.95 -6.27 -3.15
N VAL A 11 2.04 -6.77 -1.92
CA VAL A 11 1.19 -6.34 -0.79
C VAL A 11 1.35 -4.85 -0.47
N PRO A 12 2.57 -4.33 -0.20
CA PRO A 12 2.73 -2.90 0.05
C PRO A 12 2.37 -2.03 -1.16
N ILE A 13 2.68 -2.47 -2.38
CA ILE A 13 2.30 -1.76 -3.61
C ILE A 13 0.78 -1.69 -3.76
N GLY A 14 0.07 -2.80 -3.51
CA GLY A 14 -1.38 -2.86 -3.54
C GLY A 14 -2.04 -1.93 -2.53
N LEU A 15 -1.45 -1.79 -1.33
CA LEU A 15 -1.89 -0.84 -0.30
C LEU A 15 -1.74 0.62 -0.74
N ILE A 16 -0.62 0.97 -1.38
CA ILE A 16 -0.39 2.31 -1.93
C ILE A 16 -1.41 2.60 -3.03
N ILE A 17 -1.61 1.65 -3.97
CA ILE A 17 -2.58 1.79 -5.05
C ILE A 17 -4.00 1.93 -4.50
N ALA A 18 -4.38 1.13 -3.49
CA ALA A 18 -5.68 1.24 -2.82
C ALA A 18 -5.87 2.62 -2.17
N GLY A 19 -4.85 3.15 -1.49
CA GLY A 19 -4.88 4.50 -0.93
C GLY A 19 -5.07 5.59 -1.98
N ILE A 20 -4.38 5.48 -3.12
CA ILE A 20 -4.55 6.40 -4.26
C ILE A 20 -5.96 6.27 -4.87
N PHE A 21 -6.46 5.04 -5.03
CA PHE A 21 -7.78 4.78 -5.58
C PHE A 21 -8.89 5.33 -4.68
N ILE A 22 -8.77 5.17 -3.37
CA ILE A 22 -9.70 5.75 -2.38
C ILE A 22 -9.71 7.28 -2.50
N LYS A 23 -8.53 7.92 -2.68
CA LYS A 23 -8.43 9.37 -2.88
C LYS A 23 -9.17 9.84 -4.14
N LEU A 24 -8.99 9.12 -5.25
CA LEU A 24 -9.53 9.49 -6.57
C LEU A 24 -10.99 9.08 -6.77
N SER A 25 -11.48 8.10 -6.01
CA SER A 25 -12.85 7.62 -6.03
C SER A 25 -13.85 8.76 -5.83
N LYS A 26 -14.96 8.78 -6.58
CA LYS A 26 -16.11 9.68 -6.33
C LYS A 26 -17.27 8.97 -5.62
N ARG A 27 -17.07 7.72 -5.18
CA ARG A 27 -18.10 6.91 -4.53
C ARG A 27 -18.34 7.42 -3.11
N GLU A 28 -19.60 7.70 -2.78
CA GLU A 28 -20.00 8.17 -1.45
C GLU A 28 -19.69 7.15 -0.35
N GLU A 29 -19.79 5.86 -0.66
CA GLU A 29 -19.41 4.74 0.22
C GLU A 29 -17.96 4.82 0.71
N LEU A 30 -17.08 5.44 -0.08
CA LEU A 30 -15.66 5.61 0.25
C LEU A 30 -15.36 6.97 0.88
N ALA A 31 -16.35 7.84 1.11
CA ALA A 31 -16.15 9.18 1.67
C ALA A 31 -15.52 9.15 3.08
N SER A 32 -15.90 8.18 3.90
CA SER A 32 -15.29 7.96 5.23
C SER A 32 -13.82 7.53 5.12
N PHE A 33 -13.52 6.64 4.18
CA PHE A 33 -12.16 6.16 3.91
C PHE A 33 -11.30 7.21 3.20
N LYS A 34 -11.92 8.14 2.48
CA LYS A 34 -11.27 9.28 1.82
C LYS A 34 -10.55 10.23 2.77
N LYS A 35 -10.92 10.28 4.04
CA LYS A 35 -10.12 11.02 5.05
C LYS A 35 -8.90 10.22 5.51
N LYS A 36 -8.99 8.89 5.45
CA LYS A 36 -7.96 7.94 5.90
C LYS A 36 -7.04 7.45 4.78
N TRP A 37 -7.24 7.88 3.53
CA TRP A 37 -6.44 7.45 2.36
C TRP A 37 -4.92 7.58 2.57
N VAL A 38 -4.49 8.65 3.26
CA VAL A 38 -3.08 8.88 3.60
C VAL A 38 -2.54 7.73 4.47
N THR A 39 -3.34 7.19 5.39
CA THR A 39 -2.97 6.07 6.24
C THR A 39 -2.63 4.83 5.42
N PHE A 40 -3.42 4.52 4.38
CA PHE A 40 -3.15 3.40 3.49
C PHE A 40 -1.84 3.57 2.72
N ILE A 41 -1.55 4.78 2.25
CA ILE A 41 -0.30 5.09 1.55
C ILE A 41 0.89 5.01 2.51
N ILE A 42 0.79 5.62 3.69
CA ILE A 42 1.86 5.59 4.70
C ILE A 42 2.15 4.14 5.10
N LEU A 43 1.13 3.34 5.42
CA LEU A 43 1.31 1.93 5.76
C LEU A 43 1.92 1.12 4.62
N GLY A 44 1.48 1.37 3.37
CA GLY A 44 2.06 0.73 2.19
C GLY A 44 3.53 1.07 2.00
N ILE A 45 3.93 2.33 2.17
CA ILE A 45 5.33 2.78 2.12
C ILE A 45 6.14 2.15 3.27
N LEU A 46 5.61 2.13 4.48
CA LEU A 46 6.28 1.57 5.65
C LEU A 46 6.55 0.07 5.48
N LEU A 47 5.54 -0.66 5.00
CA LEU A 47 5.67 -2.08 4.69
C LEU A 47 6.62 -2.31 3.52
N PHE A 48 6.64 -1.43 2.52
CA PHE A 48 7.59 -1.50 1.41
C PHE A 48 9.03 -1.35 1.92
N LEU A 49 9.30 -0.34 2.74
CA LEU A 49 10.60 -0.09 3.34
C LEU A 49 11.04 -1.23 4.26
N LEU A 50 10.13 -1.78 5.07
CA LEU A 50 10.41 -2.94 5.91
C LEU A 50 10.80 -4.15 5.04
N ARG A 51 10.08 -4.39 3.94
CA ARG A 51 10.37 -5.51 3.04
C ARG A 51 11.68 -5.31 2.29
N LEU A 52 11.99 -4.08 1.91
CA LEU A 52 13.26 -3.70 1.33
C LEU A 52 14.40 -3.98 2.32
N TYR A 53 14.25 -3.57 3.57
CA TYR A 53 15.23 -3.81 4.63
C TYR A 53 15.49 -5.30 4.87
N THR A 54 14.42 -6.11 4.99
CA THR A 54 14.54 -7.58 5.13
C THR A 54 15.10 -8.26 3.87
N TYR A 55 14.97 -7.66 2.69
CA TYR A 55 15.56 -8.22 1.48
C TYR A 55 17.07 -7.98 1.40
N PHE A 56 17.56 -6.88 1.99
CA PHE A 56 18.97 -6.51 1.97
C PHE A 56 19.75 -6.97 3.22
N THR A 57 19.08 -7.48 4.25
CA THR A 57 19.68 -7.95 5.52
C THR A 57 19.43 -9.44 5.69
#